data_AF-A0A961F532-F1
#
_entry.id   AF-A0A961F532-F1
#
_cell.length_a   1.000
_cell.length_b   1.000
_cell.length_c   1.000
_cell.angle_alpha   90.00
_cell.angle_beta   90.00
_cell.angle_gamma   90.00
#
_symmetry.space_group_name_H-M   'P 1'
#
loop_
_entity.id
_entity.type
_entity.pdbx_description
1 polymer ?
#
loop_
_entity_poly.entity_id
_entity_poly.type
_entity_poly.pdbx_seq_one_letter_code
_entity_poly.pdbx_strand_id
1 'polypeptide(L)'
;MTEVVRIRGPVRSHPSGLMKAARRPPNETVDRQEKWAERLVLGGPLGIVMLQEGVIMASFKFFTGVISSQTLGGNETGYVGRDAVIDGNIYGSGNNNDLRVYGTVVSSVAITMSGYNNSIFIGSTGIVDGLASSSTGTAAIELLVDDAAVAALGRLFNAGQVSGNGMALFARLLDSGDRAVISNTGSFLGEEAGIFTTGSGTIQIDNSGLISGVRFGVTNTMTAFNSSATQVSIVNSGTISGDEGSVFTGAAVDNLTNSGLLQGNVSLGDGDDILTNRGTINGMVNMGPGNDHVDARTGAINGEISLEGGKDTFIGNALVAENVKGGGGVDLLDFRMGPAVILALDGKFGADGAALGDSYSGFENVYGSNSKADMIRGTGAKNLLVGNGGNDKLDGAEGKDMLLGGSGVDVLTGGRGNDVFRFNARNECGDKITDFHNVSGDNDKFVFDSAGFGGGLTAGTLAANQFQTRADKLAQDANDRFIFNTTNQTLWFDADGNGAGAAIMVADMQAGATMSVSDILIL
;
A
#
# COMPACT_ATOMS: atom_id res chain seq x y z
N MET A 1 -44.10 3.59 28.18
CA MET A 1 -44.37 4.36 29.40
C MET A 1 -43.20 5.29 29.62
N THR A 2 -43.45 6.59 29.56
CA THR A 2 -42.48 7.67 29.58
C THR A 2 -42.34 8.17 31.01
N GLU A 3 -41.24 7.84 31.69
CA GLU A 3 -40.94 8.42 33.00
C GLU A 3 -40.06 9.65 32.82
N VAL A 4 -40.69 10.83 32.94
CA VAL A 4 -40.00 12.12 33.04
C VAL A 4 -39.70 12.36 34.51
N VAL A 5 -38.43 12.24 34.92
CA VAL A 5 -38.01 12.61 36.27
C VAL A 5 -37.56 14.06 36.26
N ARG A 6 -38.33 14.95 36.91
CA ARG A 6 -37.94 16.34 37.21
C ARG A 6 -37.10 16.38 38.47
N ILE A 7 -35.97 17.10 38.43
CA ILE A 7 -35.20 17.42 39.64
C ILE A 7 -35.94 18.54 40.41
N ARG A 8 -36.26 18.32 41.69
CA ARG A 8 -36.72 19.34 42.63
C ARG A 8 -35.61 19.64 43.64
N GLY A 9 -35.11 20.87 43.64
CA GLY A 9 -34.17 21.43 44.61
C GLY A 9 -33.62 22.77 44.10
N PRO A 10 -33.27 23.74 44.98
CA PRO A 10 -32.83 25.05 44.53
C PRO A 10 -31.48 24.93 43.81
N VAL A 11 -31.49 25.23 42.51
CA VAL A 11 -30.29 25.45 41.71
C VAL A 11 -29.62 26.72 42.24
N ARG A 12 -28.51 26.60 42.94
CA ARG A 12 -27.63 27.74 43.20
C ARG A 12 -26.65 27.85 42.05
N SER A 13 -26.86 28.85 41.21
CA SER A 13 -25.86 29.29 40.24
C SER A 13 -24.60 29.73 41.00
N HIS A 14 -23.50 29.03 40.76
CA HIS A 14 -22.17 29.55 41.08
C HIS A 14 -21.66 30.27 39.81
N PRO A 15 -21.04 31.46 39.90
CA PRO A 15 -20.65 32.25 38.71
C PRO A 15 -19.57 31.62 37.81
N SER A 16 -19.21 30.35 38.01
CA SER A 16 -18.03 29.71 37.40
C SER A 16 -18.32 28.38 36.68
N GLY A 17 -19.57 28.05 36.36
CA GLY A 17 -19.90 26.95 35.42
C GLY A 17 -19.49 25.51 35.80
N LEU A 18 -18.88 25.28 36.97
CA LEU A 18 -18.45 23.96 37.44
C LEU A 18 -19.49 23.36 38.39
N MET A 19 -20.06 22.20 38.03
CA MET A 19 -20.77 21.35 38.99
C MET A 19 -19.74 20.55 39.80
N LYS A 20 -19.61 20.83 41.10
CA LYS A 20 -18.88 19.96 42.04
C LYS A 20 -19.86 19.00 42.72
N ALA A 21 -19.48 17.72 42.80
CA ALA A 21 -20.20 16.72 43.57
C ALA A 21 -20.36 17.16 45.05
N ALA A 22 -21.56 17.00 45.59
CA ALA A 22 -21.87 17.38 46.97
C ALA A 22 -21.13 16.47 47.98
N ARG A 23 -20.56 17.05 49.04
CA ARG A 23 -19.94 16.30 50.15
C ARG A 23 -21.01 15.57 50.97
N ARG A 24 -20.72 14.31 51.31
CA ARG A 24 -21.50 13.43 52.19
C ARG A 24 -21.70 14.03 53.61
N PRO A 25 -22.91 14.02 54.20
CA PRO A 25 -23.11 14.32 55.62
C PRO A 25 -22.60 13.17 56.53
N PRO A 26 -22.19 13.44 57.79
CA PRO A 26 -21.34 12.50 58.55
C PRO A 26 -22.02 11.27 59.17
N ASN A 27 -23.36 11.15 59.20
CA ASN A 27 -24.03 10.26 60.17
C ASN A 27 -25.13 9.36 59.59
N GLU A 28 -24.85 8.55 58.57
CA GLU A 28 -25.73 7.41 58.25
C GLU A 28 -24.94 6.11 58.09
N THR A 29 -25.14 5.22 59.05
CA THR A 29 -24.83 3.79 59.00
C THR A 29 -26.03 3.03 58.45
N VAL A 30 -25.95 2.54 57.21
CA VAL A 30 -26.78 1.44 56.72
C VAL A 30 -25.94 0.50 55.87
N ASP A 31 -26.22 -0.79 56.10
CA ASP A 31 -25.52 -2.00 55.71
C ASP A 31 -25.49 -2.27 54.19
N ARG A 32 -24.61 -3.19 53.83
CA ARG A 32 -24.04 -3.51 52.52
C ARG A 32 -25.05 -3.67 51.36
N GLN A 33 -24.57 -3.24 50.17
CA GLN A 33 -24.89 -3.74 48.82
C GLN A 33 -26.03 -3.16 47.96
N GLU A 34 -26.54 -1.93 48.18
CA GLU A 34 -27.41 -1.31 47.16
C GLU A 34 -26.96 0.09 46.67
N LYS A 35 -26.61 0.12 45.38
CA LYS A 35 -26.96 1.10 44.34
C LYS A 35 -26.68 2.59 44.61
N TRP A 36 -25.52 3.05 44.14
CA TRP A 36 -25.33 4.45 43.74
C TRP A 36 -24.82 4.48 42.30
N ALA A 37 -25.73 4.27 41.35
CA ALA A 37 -25.57 4.72 39.98
C ALA A 37 -26.44 5.97 39.83
N GLU A 38 -25.85 7.16 39.99
CA GLU A 38 -26.55 8.41 39.67
C GLU A 38 -26.73 8.47 38.14
N ARG A 39 -27.91 8.05 37.69
CA ARG A 39 -28.37 8.13 36.30
C ARG A 39 -28.67 9.59 35.93
N LEU A 40 -27.79 10.21 35.15
CA LEU A 40 -28.12 11.43 34.39
C LEU A 40 -28.79 11.01 33.08
N VAL A 41 -30.11 11.23 32.95
CA VAL A 41 -30.87 10.98 31.72
C VAL A 41 -31.21 12.31 31.06
N LEU A 42 -30.64 12.57 29.88
CA LEU A 42 -31.04 13.68 29.01
C LEU A 42 -31.29 13.15 27.59
N GLY A 43 -32.55 13.17 27.14
CA GLY A 43 -32.91 13.20 25.71
C GLY A 43 -32.61 12.02 24.77
N GLY A 44 -32.36 10.79 25.24
CA GLY A 44 -32.40 9.51 24.49
C GLY A 44 -31.32 9.22 23.40
N PRO A 45 -31.12 7.96 22.93
CA PRO A 45 -31.12 6.71 23.70
C PRO A 45 -29.78 6.52 24.45
N LEU A 46 -29.91 6.47 25.78
CA LEU A 46 -29.08 5.83 26.81
C LEU A 46 -27.55 5.67 26.56
N GLY A 47 -26.77 6.62 27.08
CA GLY A 47 -25.41 6.35 27.58
C GLY A 47 -25.43 6.24 29.11
N ILE A 48 -25.03 5.10 29.67
CA ILE A 48 -24.83 4.91 31.11
C ILE A 48 -23.39 5.32 31.43
N VAL A 49 -23.18 6.31 32.29
CA VAL A 49 -21.85 6.61 32.85
C VAL A 49 -21.67 5.79 34.12
N MET A 50 -20.76 4.82 34.11
CA MET A 50 -20.32 4.13 35.32
C MET A 50 -19.13 4.87 35.91
N LEU A 51 -19.28 5.37 37.14
CA LEU A 51 -18.19 5.92 37.94
C LEU A 51 -17.55 4.76 38.71
N GLN A 52 -16.31 4.40 38.38
CA GLN A 52 -15.53 3.44 39.17
C GLN A 52 -14.72 4.22 40.21
N GLU A 53 -14.90 3.92 41.50
CA GLU A 53 -14.11 4.53 42.58
C GLU A 53 -12.61 4.23 42.37
N GLY A 54 -11.78 5.27 42.41
CA GLY A 54 -10.32 5.15 42.52
C GLY A 54 -9.48 5.58 41.32
N VAL A 55 -10.08 6.02 40.20
CA VAL A 55 -9.35 6.57 39.04
C VAL A 55 -9.54 8.09 38.98
N ILE A 56 -8.46 8.83 38.73
CA ILE A 56 -8.42 10.29 38.69
C ILE A 56 -9.51 10.84 37.76
N MET A 57 -10.30 11.77 38.31
CA MET A 57 -11.53 12.30 37.72
C MET A 57 -11.24 13.06 36.42
N ALA A 58 -11.76 12.57 35.30
CA ALA A 58 -11.93 13.42 34.14
C ALA A 58 -13.03 14.46 34.44
N SER A 59 -12.76 15.75 34.26
CA SER A 59 -13.78 16.80 34.40
C SER A 59 -14.64 16.86 33.14
N PHE A 60 -15.97 16.85 33.29
CA PHE A 60 -16.90 16.93 32.17
C PHE A 60 -17.44 18.35 31.98
N LYS A 61 -17.44 18.86 30.74
CA LYS A 61 -18.09 20.11 30.33
C LYS A 61 -19.23 19.81 29.35
N PHE A 62 -20.45 20.18 29.71
CA PHE A 62 -21.63 20.00 28.87
C PHE A 62 -22.07 21.35 28.29
N PHE A 63 -22.29 21.37 26.98
CA PHE A 63 -22.66 22.54 26.21
C PHE A 63 -24.11 22.39 25.71
N THR A 64 -24.97 23.34 26.06
CA THR A 64 -26.38 23.43 25.62
C THR A 64 -26.73 24.86 25.22
N GLY A 65 -27.57 25.04 24.19
CA GLY A 65 -27.93 26.37 23.68
C GLY A 65 -26.82 27.00 22.84
N VAL A 66 -26.83 28.34 22.69
CA VAL A 66 -25.79 29.09 21.95
C VAL A 66 -24.66 29.47 22.90
N ILE A 67 -23.42 29.11 22.58
CA ILE A 67 -22.26 29.31 23.47
C ILE A 67 -21.08 29.92 22.71
N SER A 68 -20.41 30.89 23.32
CA SER A 68 -19.13 31.45 22.83
C SER A 68 -17.95 30.47 23.04
N SER A 69 -16.74 30.90 22.68
CA SER A 69 -15.50 30.10 22.76
C SER A 69 -15.32 29.35 24.09
N GLN A 70 -14.77 28.14 24.01
CA GLN A 70 -14.57 27.22 25.12
C GLN A 70 -13.12 26.72 25.18
N THR A 71 -12.68 26.35 26.39
CA THR A 71 -11.37 25.74 26.61
C THR A 71 -11.50 24.47 27.44
N LEU A 72 -10.88 23.38 26.99
CA LEU A 72 -10.63 22.17 27.75
C LEU A 72 -9.21 22.23 28.33
N GLY A 73 -9.06 22.06 29.63
CA GLY A 73 -7.77 21.97 30.32
C GLY A 73 -7.54 20.55 30.80
N GLY A 74 -6.56 19.85 30.22
CA GLY A 74 -6.06 18.49 30.52
C GLY A 74 -6.90 17.52 31.37
N ASN A 75 -7.12 16.30 30.87
CA ASN A 75 -8.02 15.28 31.42
C ASN A 75 -9.48 15.76 31.47
N GLU A 76 -9.91 16.54 30.48
CA GLU A 76 -11.29 17.02 30.37
C GLU A 76 -12.05 16.37 29.21
N THR A 77 -13.34 16.13 29.44
CA THR A 77 -14.27 15.68 28.39
C THR A 77 -15.30 16.77 28.10
N GLY A 78 -15.27 17.35 26.90
CA GLY A 78 -16.26 18.29 26.40
C GLY A 78 -17.38 17.57 25.63
N TYR A 79 -18.63 17.98 25.83
CA TYR A 79 -19.79 17.42 25.14
C TYR A 79 -20.70 18.52 24.56
N VAL A 80 -20.77 18.62 23.24
CA VAL A 80 -21.68 19.49 22.49
C VAL A 80 -22.92 18.70 22.12
N GLY A 81 -24.03 18.94 22.81
CA GLY A 81 -25.30 18.23 22.56
C GLY A 81 -25.92 18.57 21.21
N ARG A 82 -26.85 17.73 20.73
CA ARG A 82 -27.49 17.88 19.39
C ARG A 82 -28.14 19.24 19.15
N ASP A 83 -28.72 19.82 20.18
CA ASP A 83 -29.41 21.12 20.10
C ASP A 83 -28.50 22.30 20.49
N ALA A 84 -27.21 22.04 20.73
CA ALA A 84 -26.24 23.07 21.07
C ALA A 84 -25.61 23.65 19.80
N VAL A 85 -25.39 24.97 19.84
CA VAL A 85 -24.71 25.74 18.80
C VAL A 85 -23.51 26.42 19.45
N ILE A 86 -22.30 26.11 19.01
CA ILE A 86 -21.10 26.82 19.46
C ILE A 86 -20.74 27.88 18.41
N ASP A 87 -20.75 29.12 18.87
CA ASP A 87 -20.49 30.36 18.16
C ASP A 87 -19.16 30.96 18.69
N GLY A 88 -18.11 30.12 18.76
CA GLY A 88 -16.74 30.51 19.09
C GLY A 88 -15.76 29.33 19.13
N ASN A 89 -14.45 29.61 19.26
CA ASN A 89 -13.40 28.59 19.15
C ASN A 89 -13.44 27.55 20.28
N ILE A 90 -13.05 26.30 19.99
CA ILE A 90 -12.84 25.28 21.02
C ILE A 90 -11.35 24.95 21.08
N TYR A 91 -10.72 25.23 22.21
CA TYR A 91 -9.32 24.93 22.46
C TYR A 91 -9.19 23.81 23.49
N GLY A 92 -8.48 22.74 23.17
CA GLY A 92 -8.02 21.76 24.16
C GLY A 92 -6.54 21.96 24.40
N SER A 93 -6.19 22.44 25.59
CA SER A 93 -4.80 22.55 26.03
C SER A 93 -4.48 21.47 27.06
N GLY A 94 -3.35 20.79 26.88
CA GLY A 94 -2.90 19.70 27.75
C GLY A 94 -3.36 18.31 27.27
N ASN A 95 -3.12 17.31 28.12
CA ASN A 95 -3.18 15.90 27.72
C ASN A 95 -4.52 15.23 28.06
N ASN A 96 -4.87 14.16 27.36
CA ASN A 96 -6.02 13.28 27.61
C ASN A 96 -7.39 13.98 27.53
N ASN A 97 -7.55 14.95 26.62
CA ASN A 97 -8.84 15.60 26.41
C ASN A 97 -9.71 14.80 25.41
N ASP A 98 -11.02 14.72 25.65
CA ASP A 98 -12.01 14.12 24.74
C ASP A 98 -13.07 15.19 24.39
N LEU A 99 -13.21 15.57 23.13
CA LEU A 99 -14.27 16.46 22.67
C LEU A 99 -15.28 15.68 21.82
N ARG A 100 -16.54 15.66 22.25
CA ARG A 100 -17.64 15.04 21.50
C ARG A 100 -18.61 16.09 20.98
N VAL A 101 -18.84 16.11 19.68
CA VAL A 101 -19.69 17.06 18.98
C VAL A 101 -20.85 16.34 18.31
N TYR A 102 -22.07 16.51 18.83
CA TYR A 102 -23.30 16.00 18.22
C TYR A 102 -24.22 17.11 17.70
N GLY A 103 -23.98 18.36 18.12
CA GLY A 103 -24.66 19.56 17.63
C GLY A 103 -23.83 20.30 16.59
N THR A 104 -24.00 21.62 16.55
CA THR A 104 -23.47 22.47 15.49
C THR A 104 -22.38 23.41 16.01
N VAL A 105 -21.29 23.55 15.26
CA VAL A 105 -20.22 24.55 15.46
C VAL A 105 -20.13 25.34 14.15
N VAL A 106 -20.58 26.60 14.12
CA VAL A 106 -20.94 27.33 12.87
C VAL A 106 -20.27 28.70 12.70
N SER A 107 -19.40 29.09 13.61
CA SER A 107 -18.69 30.37 13.48
C SER A 107 -17.29 30.17 12.92
N SER A 108 -16.57 31.27 12.68
CA SER A 108 -15.18 31.34 12.22
C SER A 108 -14.18 30.59 13.10
N VAL A 109 -14.32 29.26 13.21
CA VAL A 109 -13.84 28.47 14.33
C VAL A 109 -12.92 27.35 13.93
N ALA A 110 -11.78 27.29 14.64
CA ALA A 110 -10.91 26.13 14.72
C ALA A 110 -11.24 25.36 15.99
N ILE A 111 -11.53 24.06 15.87
CA ILE A 111 -11.34 23.13 16.98
C ILE A 111 -9.85 22.80 17.00
N THR A 112 -9.10 23.34 17.95
CA THR A 112 -7.67 23.05 18.10
C THR A 112 -7.45 22.19 19.34
N MET A 113 -6.92 20.99 19.16
CA MET A 113 -6.48 20.12 20.26
C MET A 113 -4.97 19.96 20.19
N SER A 114 -4.26 20.26 21.29
CA SER A 114 -2.79 20.12 21.37
C SER A 114 -2.35 19.33 22.61
N GLY A 115 -1.31 18.50 22.46
CA GLY A 115 -0.78 17.60 23.50
C GLY A 115 -1.06 16.11 23.24
N TYR A 116 -0.96 15.26 24.27
CA TYR A 116 -1.02 13.79 24.12
C TYR A 116 -2.39 13.21 24.35
N ASN A 117 -2.72 12.15 23.61
CA ASN A 117 -3.92 11.34 23.80
C ASN A 117 -5.22 12.15 23.74
N ASN A 118 -5.23 13.19 22.90
CA ASN A 118 -6.43 13.98 22.66
C ASN A 118 -7.31 13.30 21.60
N SER A 119 -8.62 13.33 21.81
CA SER A 119 -9.61 12.73 20.92
C SER A 119 -10.69 13.75 20.54
N ILE A 120 -11.04 13.79 19.26
CA ILE A 120 -12.20 14.54 18.74
C ILE A 120 -13.17 13.54 18.14
N PHE A 121 -14.44 13.60 18.54
CA PHE A 121 -15.52 12.79 18.01
C PHE A 121 -16.62 13.68 17.45
N ILE A 122 -16.85 13.63 16.14
CA ILE A 122 -17.99 14.27 15.46
C ILE A 122 -19.03 13.18 15.19
N GLY A 123 -20.16 13.25 15.90
CA GLY A 123 -21.28 12.33 15.73
C GLY A 123 -21.99 12.52 14.39
N SER A 124 -22.89 11.59 14.04
CA SER A 124 -23.58 11.60 12.74
C SER A 124 -24.47 12.82 12.47
N THR A 125 -24.91 13.51 13.53
CA THR A 125 -25.64 14.78 13.45
C THR A 125 -24.74 16.00 13.68
N GLY A 126 -23.47 15.76 14.00
CA GLY A 126 -22.49 16.80 14.25
C GLY A 126 -22.15 17.55 12.98
N ILE A 127 -22.14 18.88 13.07
CA ILE A 127 -21.73 19.77 11.99
C ILE A 127 -20.64 20.68 12.53
N VAL A 128 -19.47 20.66 11.90
CA VAL A 128 -18.39 21.62 12.12
C VAL A 128 -18.20 22.39 10.82
N ASP A 129 -18.47 23.68 10.85
CA ASP A 129 -18.37 24.59 9.70
C ASP A 129 -17.47 25.77 10.09
N GLY A 130 -16.22 25.75 9.62
CA GLY A 130 -15.14 26.62 10.09
C GLY A 130 -14.62 27.58 9.02
N LEU A 131 -14.72 28.89 9.28
CA LEU A 131 -14.33 30.00 8.40
C LEU A 131 -13.38 30.99 9.11
N ALA A 132 -12.07 30.75 9.20
CA ALA A 132 -11.13 31.71 9.80
C ALA A 132 -10.03 32.11 8.82
N SER A 133 -10.01 33.36 8.35
CA SER A 133 -9.05 33.85 7.36
C SER A 133 -7.66 34.12 7.95
N SER A 134 -6.62 33.56 7.34
CA SER A 134 -5.38 34.29 7.00
C SER A 134 -4.56 33.49 5.99
N SER A 135 -3.60 34.16 5.37
CA SER A 135 -2.92 33.81 4.12
C SER A 135 -1.99 32.58 4.13
N THR A 136 -2.09 31.67 5.10
CA THR A 136 -1.22 30.46 5.21
C THR A 136 -1.90 29.22 5.79
N GLY A 137 -3.21 29.04 5.59
CA GLY A 137 -3.89 27.76 5.87
C GLY A 137 -4.96 27.88 6.95
N THR A 138 -6.21 27.58 6.58
CA THR A 138 -7.40 27.72 7.41
C THR A 138 -8.00 26.33 7.56
N ALA A 139 -8.16 25.81 8.78
CA ALA A 139 -8.74 24.50 9.01
C ALA A 139 -9.96 24.57 9.93
N ALA A 140 -11.00 23.79 9.65
CA ALA A 140 -12.13 23.65 10.57
C ALA A 140 -11.73 22.89 11.85
N ILE A 141 -10.83 21.91 11.71
CA ILE A 141 -10.23 21.18 12.82
C ILE A 141 -8.71 21.19 12.66
N GLU A 142 -8.01 21.54 13.73
CA GLU A 142 -6.57 21.40 13.86
C GLU A 142 -6.26 20.34 14.93
N LEU A 143 -5.63 19.25 14.52
CA LEU A 143 -5.13 18.19 15.40
C LEU A 143 -3.61 18.32 15.50
N LEU A 144 -3.14 18.89 16.61
CA LEU A 144 -1.72 19.03 16.90
C LEU A 144 -1.28 17.94 17.89
N VAL A 145 -0.36 17.09 17.44
CA VAL A 145 0.24 16.00 18.22
C VAL A 145 1.71 16.36 18.44
N ASP A 146 2.19 16.39 19.69
CA ASP A 146 3.48 17.03 20.02
C ASP A 146 4.12 16.56 21.33
N ASP A 147 4.78 15.39 21.43
CA ASP A 147 5.53 14.96 22.65
C ASP A 147 7.02 14.73 22.42
N ALA A 148 7.83 15.56 23.08
CA ALA A 148 9.25 15.33 23.15
C ALA A 148 9.65 14.09 24.01
N ALA A 149 8.74 13.50 24.80
CA ALA A 149 9.07 12.47 25.79
C ALA A 149 8.45 11.06 25.55
N VAL A 150 7.29 10.93 24.89
CA VAL A 150 6.56 9.65 24.71
C VAL A 150 5.86 9.64 23.35
N ALA A 151 5.74 8.51 22.65
CA ALA A 151 4.93 8.43 21.43
C ALA A 151 3.49 8.95 21.66
N ALA A 152 3.18 10.14 21.12
CA ALA A 152 1.88 10.76 21.28
C ALA A 152 0.85 10.15 20.33
N LEU A 153 -0.42 10.13 20.76
CA LEU A 153 -1.53 9.72 19.90
C LEU A 153 -2.59 10.82 19.81
N GLY A 154 -2.87 11.30 18.59
CA GLY A 154 -4.06 12.07 18.26
C GLY A 154 -5.12 11.19 17.62
N ARG A 155 -6.39 11.37 17.98
CA ARG A 155 -7.50 10.62 17.36
C ARG A 155 -8.60 11.55 16.90
N LEU A 156 -9.12 11.30 15.70
CA LEU A 156 -10.31 11.95 15.20
C LEU A 156 -11.27 10.93 14.60
N PHE A 157 -12.51 10.96 15.06
CA PHE A 157 -13.61 10.18 14.50
C PHE A 157 -14.65 11.13 13.90
N ASN A 158 -14.87 11.06 12.59
CA ASN A 158 -15.88 11.86 11.90
C ASN A 158 -16.97 10.96 11.32
N ALA A 159 -18.18 11.07 11.87
CA ALA A 159 -19.39 10.50 11.30
C ALA A 159 -20.36 11.56 10.76
N GLY A 160 -20.07 12.84 10.99
CA GLY A 160 -20.90 13.98 10.62
C GLY A 160 -20.32 14.75 9.42
N GLN A 161 -20.52 16.06 9.40
CA GLN A 161 -19.96 16.93 8.36
C GLN A 161 -18.94 17.89 8.98
N VAL A 162 -17.75 17.93 8.38
CA VAL A 162 -16.70 18.90 8.68
C VAL A 162 -16.40 19.66 7.40
N SER A 163 -16.59 20.98 7.42
CA SER A 163 -16.44 21.88 6.28
C SER A 163 -15.48 23.01 6.65
N GLY A 164 -14.51 23.30 5.78
CA GLY A 164 -13.55 24.40 5.97
C GLY A 164 -13.24 25.17 4.68
N ASN A 165 -13.12 26.49 4.79
CA ASN A 165 -12.77 27.39 3.66
C ASN A 165 -11.34 27.24 3.11
N GLY A 166 -10.58 26.28 3.63
CA GLY A 166 -9.30 25.86 3.08
C GLY A 166 -9.19 24.37 3.28
N MET A 167 -8.85 23.97 4.50
CA MET A 167 -8.75 22.58 4.92
C MET A 167 -9.97 22.20 5.76
N ALA A 168 -10.55 21.02 5.55
CA ALA A 168 -11.53 20.51 6.52
C ALA A 168 -10.81 20.05 7.81
N LEU A 169 -9.67 19.38 7.65
CA LEU A 169 -8.79 18.94 8.73
C LEU A 169 -7.34 19.30 8.43
N PHE A 170 -6.64 19.86 9.43
CA PHE A 170 -5.20 20.00 9.46
C PHE A 170 -4.62 19.16 10.61
N ALA A 171 -3.86 18.12 10.28
CA ALA A 171 -3.20 17.26 11.27
C ALA A 171 -1.68 17.47 11.23
N ARG A 172 -1.09 17.82 12.37
CA ARG A 172 0.33 18.13 12.48
C ARG A 172 0.97 17.31 13.60
N LEU A 173 2.03 16.58 13.28
CA LEU A 173 2.79 15.76 14.23
C LEU A 173 4.18 16.37 14.42
N LEU A 174 4.59 16.68 15.64
CA LEU A 174 5.85 17.40 15.87
C LEU A 174 7.05 16.49 16.09
N ASP A 175 6.83 15.23 16.48
CA ASP A 175 7.89 14.28 16.80
C ASP A 175 7.76 12.96 16.03
N SER A 176 8.89 12.37 15.62
CA SER A 176 8.90 11.13 14.80
C SER A 176 8.21 9.91 15.44
N GLY A 177 8.02 9.91 16.76
CA GLY A 177 7.27 8.87 17.48
C GLY A 177 5.76 9.10 17.51
N ASP A 178 5.29 10.26 17.06
CA ASP A 178 3.90 10.64 17.12
C ASP A 178 3.06 9.87 16.10
N ARG A 179 1.79 9.69 16.46
CA ARG A 179 0.79 9.06 15.62
C ARG A 179 -0.51 9.84 15.62
N ALA A 180 -1.13 9.96 14.46
CA ALA A 180 -2.53 10.36 14.35
C ALA A 180 -3.35 9.25 13.67
N VAL A 181 -4.57 9.02 14.19
CA VAL A 181 -5.56 8.12 13.58
C VAL A 181 -6.82 8.92 13.28
N ILE A 182 -7.18 8.97 12.01
CA ILE A 182 -8.34 9.69 11.49
C ILE A 182 -9.28 8.67 10.87
N SER A 183 -10.46 8.49 11.46
CA SER A 183 -11.49 7.59 10.92
C SER A 183 -12.67 8.42 10.43
N ASN A 184 -12.99 8.32 9.14
CA ASN A 184 -14.06 9.06 8.49
C ASN A 184 -15.13 8.13 7.92
N THR A 185 -16.35 8.23 8.44
CA THR A 185 -17.56 7.68 7.84
C THR A 185 -18.53 8.77 7.36
N GLY A 186 -18.24 10.03 7.71
CA GLY A 186 -19.00 11.22 7.33
C GLY A 186 -18.36 11.94 6.14
N SER A 187 -18.33 13.27 6.20
CA SER A 187 -17.78 14.12 5.15
C SER A 187 -16.72 15.08 5.69
N PHE A 188 -15.58 15.13 5.01
CA PHE A 188 -14.61 16.23 5.09
C PHE A 188 -14.66 17.02 3.79
N LEU A 189 -14.95 18.32 3.87
CA LEU A 189 -15.13 19.21 2.72
C LEU A 189 -14.22 20.43 2.87
N GLY A 190 -13.24 20.57 1.99
CA GLY A 190 -12.31 21.72 1.98
C GLY A 190 -12.26 22.44 0.63
N GLU A 191 -12.03 23.75 0.64
CA GLU A 191 -11.78 24.51 -0.61
C GLU A 191 -10.33 24.39 -1.14
N GLU A 192 -9.40 23.91 -0.31
CA GLU A 192 -8.02 23.57 -0.69
C GLU A 192 -7.80 22.08 -0.51
N ALA A 193 -7.98 21.56 0.70
CA ALA A 193 -7.78 20.16 1.01
C ALA A 193 -8.90 19.58 1.86
N GLY A 194 -9.33 18.35 1.58
CA GLY A 194 -10.17 17.62 2.54
C GLY A 194 -9.41 17.39 3.84
N ILE A 195 -8.25 16.75 3.73
CA ILE A 195 -7.32 16.53 4.85
C ILE A 195 -5.92 16.99 4.43
N PHE A 196 -5.31 17.85 5.24
CA PHE A 196 -3.91 18.22 5.12
C PHE A 196 -3.14 17.66 6.31
N THR A 197 -1.96 17.12 6.04
CA THR A 197 -1.10 16.52 7.05
C THR A 197 0.32 17.08 6.95
N THR A 198 1.05 17.11 8.06
CA THR A 198 2.44 17.60 8.09
C THR A 198 3.22 17.17 9.32
N GLY A 199 4.54 17.33 9.25
CA GLY A 199 5.46 17.16 10.38
C GLY A 199 6.25 15.86 10.29
N SER A 200 6.48 15.20 11.42
CA SER A 200 7.18 13.92 11.50
C SER A 200 6.36 12.92 12.31
N GLY A 201 6.31 11.66 11.90
CA GLY A 201 5.56 10.60 12.59
C GLY A 201 4.74 9.75 11.63
N THR A 202 3.65 9.16 12.14
CA THR A 202 2.77 8.26 11.37
C THR A 202 1.32 8.74 11.38
N ILE A 203 0.70 8.81 10.21
CA ILE A 203 -0.71 9.16 10.06
C ILE A 203 -1.45 8.00 9.43
N GLN A 204 -2.54 7.58 10.07
CA GLN A 204 -3.47 6.61 9.51
C GLN A 204 -4.80 7.30 9.21
N ILE A 205 -5.29 7.16 7.98
CA ILE A 205 -6.57 7.65 7.52
C ILE A 205 -7.42 6.46 7.06
N ASP A 206 -8.46 6.14 7.82
CA ASP A 206 -9.47 5.14 7.43
C ASP A 206 -10.70 5.88 6.91
N ASN A 207 -10.93 5.87 5.59
CA ASN A 207 -12.05 6.55 4.96
C ASN A 207 -13.07 5.56 4.38
N SER A 208 -14.28 5.56 4.92
CA SER A 208 -15.46 4.93 4.31
C SER A 208 -16.53 5.95 3.90
N GLY A 209 -16.29 7.24 4.12
CA GLY A 209 -17.18 8.35 3.79
C GLY A 209 -16.68 9.15 2.60
N LEU A 210 -16.87 10.47 2.65
CA LEU A 210 -16.38 11.41 1.65
C LEU A 210 -15.24 12.25 2.23
N ILE A 211 -14.12 12.32 1.50
CA ILE A 211 -13.08 13.33 1.68
C ILE A 211 -12.99 14.08 0.36
N SER A 212 -13.27 15.38 0.38
CA SER A 212 -13.22 16.20 -0.83
C SER A 212 -12.49 17.50 -0.51
N GLY A 213 -11.41 17.78 -1.22
CA GLY A 213 -10.93 19.13 -1.41
C GLY A 213 -11.23 19.60 -2.83
N VAL A 214 -11.31 20.91 -3.07
CA VAL A 214 -11.35 21.41 -4.46
C VAL A 214 -10.01 21.13 -5.13
N ARG A 215 -8.87 21.39 -4.48
CA ARG A 215 -7.55 21.04 -5.04
C ARG A 215 -7.11 19.63 -4.69
N PHE A 216 -7.07 19.30 -3.40
CA PHE A 216 -6.56 18.01 -2.91
C PHE A 216 -7.55 17.26 -2.03
N GLY A 217 -7.72 15.96 -2.25
CA GLY A 217 -8.49 15.13 -1.29
C GLY A 217 -7.75 15.01 0.04
N VAL A 218 -6.62 14.31 0.00
CA VAL A 218 -5.65 14.18 1.09
C VAL A 218 -4.30 14.68 0.60
N THR A 219 -3.62 15.51 1.39
CA THR A 219 -2.27 15.97 1.06
C THR A 219 -1.32 16.00 2.26
N ASN A 220 -0.05 15.73 2.01
CA ASN A 220 1.08 15.86 2.93
C ASN A 220 2.20 16.65 2.24
N THR A 221 1.95 17.93 1.92
CA THR A 221 2.96 18.75 1.24
C THR A 221 3.69 19.66 2.24
N MET A 222 4.86 19.23 2.70
CA MET A 222 5.91 20.15 3.13
C MET A 222 6.75 20.45 1.90
N THR A 223 6.53 21.63 1.31
CA THR A 223 7.32 22.20 0.21
C THR A 223 8.74 21.64 0.14
N ALA A 224 9.10 21.06 -1.01
CA ALA A 224 10.44 20.72 -1.48
C ALA A 224 11.59 20.92 -0.46
N PHE A 225 12.38 19.87 -0.21
CA PHE A 225 13.63 19.87 0.57
C PHE A 225 13.46 19.82 2.11
N ASN A 226 13.24 18.63 2.69
CA ASN A 226 13.93 18.13 3.90
C ASN A 226 13.51 16.69 4.30
N SER A 227 14.44 15.97 4.92
CA SER A 227 14.53 14.51 5.06
C SER A 227 13.80 13.88 6.25
N SER A 228 12.64 14.38 6.67
CA SER A 228 11.81 13.70 7.68
C SER A 228 10.36 13.86 7.31
N ALA A 229 9.90 12.97 6.45
CA ALA A 229 8.53 12.93 5.97
C ALA A 229 7.66 12.13 6.94
N THR A 230 6.44 12.62 7.17
CA THR A 230 5.41 11.87 7.88
C THR A 230 4.97 10.70 7.00
N GLN A 231 5.04 9.48 7.50
CA GLN A 231 4.46 8.31 6.83
C GLN A 231 2.94 8.40 6.88
N VAL A 232 2.30 8.29 5.72
CA VAL A 232 0.84 8.33 5.55
C VAL A 232 0.36 6.96 5.09
N SER A 233 -0.54 6.38 5.89
CA SER A 233 -1.27 5.17 5.54
C SER A 233 -2.74 5.52 5.33
N ILE A 234 -3.27 5.25 4.14
CA ILE A 234 -4.65 5.53 3.75
C ILE A 234 -5.34 4.22 3.40
N VAL A 235 -6.45 3.94 4.05
CA VAL A 235 -7.38 2.87 3.69
C VAL A 235 -8.69 3.52 3.25
N ASN A 236 -8.94 3.53 1.94
CA ASN A 236 -10.12 4.12 1.34
C ASN A 236 -11.10 3.05 0.84
N SER A 237 -12.28 2.98 1.43
CA SER A 237 -13.45 2.29 0.89
C SER A 237 -14.58 3.23 0.49
N GLY A 238 -14.42 4.54 0.73
CA GLY A 238 -15.36 5.60 0.36
C GLY A 238 -14.89 6.36 -0.88
N THR A 239 -15.07 7.68 -0.88
CA THR A 239 -14.61 8.57 -1.94
C THR A 239 -13.57 9.54 -1.41
N ILE A 240 -12.45 9.68 -2.12
CA ILE A 240 -11.48 10.77 -1.95
C ILE A 240 -11.39 11.53 -3.28
N SER A 241 -11.57 12.85 -3.25
CA SER A 241 -11.62 13.67 -4.47
C SER A 241 -10.83 14.97 -4.34
N GLY A 242 -10.17 15.38 -5.43
CA GLY A 242 -9.58 16.70 -5.63
C GLY A 242 -9.21 16.95 -7.10
N ASP A 243 -9.35 18.19 -7.57
CA ASP A 243 -9.13 18.54 -8.99
C ASP A 243 -7.65 18.45 -9.39
N GLU A 244 -6.74 18.86 -8.51
CA GLU A 244 -5.28 18.71 -8.71
C GLU A 244 -4.82 17.31 -8.31
N GLY A 245 -5.41 16.76 -7.24
CA GLY A 245 -5.69 15.33 -7.19
C GLY A 245 -6.19 14.79 -5.86
N SER A 246 -6.40 13.49 -5.82
CA SER A 246 -7.07 12.81 -4.72
C SER A 246 -6.14 12.55 -3.53
N VAL A 247 -4.91 12.12 -3.78
CA VAL A 247 -3.91 11.80 -2.75
C VAL A 247 -2.54 12.33 -3.18
N PHE A 248 -1.90 13.14 -2.34
CA PHE A 248 -0.55 13.67 -2.56
C PHE A 248 0.28 13.51 -1.28
N THR A 249 1.25 12.61 -1.26
CA THR A 249 2.09 12.37 -0.09
C THR A 249 3.56 12.76 -0.33
N GLY A 250 4.43 12.41 0.61
CA GLY A 250 5.72 13.08 0.84
C GLY A 250 6.92 12.24 0.46
N ALA A 251 8.03 12.42 1.16
CA ALA A 251 9.27 11.64 0.94
C ALA A 251 9.39 10.42 1.89
N ALA A 252 8.27 9.92 2.42
CA ALA A 252 8.24 8.80 3.36
C ALA A 252 7.69 7.58 2.66
N VAL A 253 7.96 6.40 3.23
CA VAL A 253 7.28 5.16 2.83
C VAL A 253 5.80 5.27 3.15
N ASP A 254 4.98 5.50 2.12
CA ASP A 254 3.56 5.73 2.18
C ASP A 254 2.79 4.48 1.72
N ASN A 255 1.58 4.31 2.25
CA ASN A 255 0.75 3.13 1.98
C ASN A 255 -0.67 3.54 1.60
N LEU A 256 -1.09 3.28 0.38
CA LEU A 256 -2.44 3.56 -0.11
C LEU A 256 -3.15 2.26 -0.47
N THR A 257 -4.20 1.92 0.28
CA THR A 257 -5.13 0.84 -0.06
C THR A 257 -6.47 1.45 -0.48
N ASN A 258 -6.86 1.23 -1.73
CA ASN A 258 -8.13 1.73 -2.28
C ASN A 258 -9.05 0.59 -2.69
N SER A 259 -10.23 0.51 -2.10
CA SER A 259 -11.36 -0.31 -2.56
C SER A 259 -12.59 0.54 -2.94
N GLY A 260 -12.48 1.87 -2.82
CA GLY A 260 -13.53 2.83 -3.15
C GLY A 260 -13.22 3.60 -4.43
N LEU A 261 -13.54 4.90 -4.44
CA LEU A 261 -13.27 5.82 -5.54
C LEU A 261 -12.20 6.84 -5.15
N LEU A 262 -11.13 6.94 -5.94
CA LEU A 262 -10.23 8.08 -5.96
C LEU A 262 -10.49 8.88 -7.24
N GLN A 263 -10.88 10.14 -7.10
CA GLN A 263 -11.16 11.05 -8.22
C GLN A 263 -10.12 12.17 -8.24
N GLY A 264 -9.24 12.16 -9.24
CA GLY A 264 -8.05 13.00 -9.31
C GLY A 264 -6.76 12.21 -9.13
N ASN A 265 -5.63 12.84 -9.46
CA ASN A 265 -4.32 12.19 -9.47
C ASN A 265 -3.91 11.65 -8.09
N VAL A 266 -3.11 10.59 -8.08
CA VAL A 266 -2.44 10.02 -6.92
C VAL A 266 -0.94 10.24 -7.11
N SER A 267 -0.27 10.84 -6.12
CA SER A 267 1.18 10.99 -6.08
C SER A 267 1.68 10.57 -4.71
N LEU A 268 2.58 9.58 -4.62
CA LEU A 268 3.08 9.10 -3.32
C LEU A 268 4.43 9.72 -2.92
N GLY A 269 5.28 10.04 -3.89
CA GLY A 269 6.44 10.91 -3.68
C GLY A 269 7.75 10.13 -3.63
N ASP A 270 8.70 10.50 -2.77
CA ASP A 270 9.91 9.70 -2.64
C ASP A 270 9.68 8.62 -1.56
N GLY A 271 10.26 7.44 -1.69
CA GLY A 271 10.11 6.36 -0.71
C GLY A 271 9.76 5.03 -1.36
N ASP A 272 9.96 3.92 -0.65
CA ASP A 272 9.52 2.61 -1.13
C ASP A 272 8.01 2.44 -0.86
N ASP A 273 7.16 2.96 -1.74
CA ASP A 273 5.73 3.13 -1.53
C ASP A 273 4.89 1.92 -1.96
N ILE A 274 3.70 1.79 -1.36
CA ILE A 274 2.77 0.70 -1.67
C ILE A 274 1.40 1.24 -2.07
N LEU A 275 0.96 0.89 -3.28
CA LEU A 275 -0.40 1.09 -3.77
C LEU A 275 -1.09 -0.27 -3.99
N THR A 276 -2.12 -0.55 -3.20
CA THR A 276 -3.05 -1.67 -3.45
C THR A 276 -4.39 -1.12 -3.93
N ASN A 277 -4.70 -1.32 -5.21
CA ASN A 277 -5.96 -0.90 -5.80
C ASN A 277 -6.89 -2.08 -6.07
N ARG A 278 -8.10 -1.97 -5.55
CA ARG A 278 -9.25 -2.88 -5.71
C ARG A 278 -10.53 -2.12 -6.11
N GLY A 279 -10.48 -0.80 -6.11
CA GLY A 279 -11.57 0.09 -6.48
C GLY A 279 -11.28 0.78 -7.81
N THR A 280 -11.68 2.04 -7.93
CA THR A 280 -11.43 2.88 -9.11
C THR A 280 -10.53 4.06 -8.76
N ILE A 281 -9.51 4.31 -9.57
CA ILE A 281 -8.71 5.53 -9.57
C ILE A 281 -8.94 6.22 -10.91
N ASN A 282 -9.47 7.45 -10.87
CA ASN A 282 -9.69 8.29 -12.06
C ASN A 282 -8.69 9.44 -12.06
N GLY A 283 -7.51 9.21 -12.60
CA GLY A 283 -6.40 10.14 -12.61
C GLY A 283 -5.08 9.42 -12.84
N MET A 284 -4.01 10.19 -13.04
CA MET A 284 -2.66 9.64 -13.10
C MET A 284 -2.24 9.09 -11.73
N VAL A 285 -1.41 8.06 -11.74
CA VAL A 285 -0.72 7.53 -10.56
C VAL A 285 0.77 7.77 -10.75
N ASN A 286 1.39 8.49 -9.83
CA ASN A 286 2.83 8.66 -9.75
C ASN A 286 3.32 8.10 -8.42
N MET A 287 4.12 7.03 -8.48
CA MET A 287 4.69 6.45 -7.26
C MET A 287 5.86 7.32 -6.80
N GLY A 288 6.76 7.66 -7.71
CA GLY A 288 7.89 8.56 -7.50
C GLY A 288 9.18 7.77 -7.26
N PRO A 289 10.29 8.39 -6.82
CA PRO A 289 11.55 7.68 -6.64
C PRO A 289 11.54 6.72 -5.45
N GLY A 290 11.90 5.45 -5.66
CA GLY A 290 11.90 4.41 -4.63
C GLY A 290 11.75 3.03 -5.24
N ASN A 291 11.72 1.97 -4.43
CA ASN A 291 11.36 0.63 -4.90
C ASN A 291 9.88 0.39 -4.59
N ASP A 292 9.04 0.74 -5.54
CA ASP A 292 7.60 0.84 -5.35
C ASP A 292 6.87 -0.45 -5.68
N HIS A 293 5.71 -0.61 -5.05
CA HIS A 293 4.84 -1.76 -5.28
C HIS A 293 3.42 -1.33 -5.61
N VAL A 294 2.98 -1.63 -6.83
CA VAL A 294 1.61 -1.39 -7.30
C VAL A 294 0.91 -2.72 -7.57
N ASP A 295 -0.13 -3.01 -6.81
CA ASP A 295 -1.02 -4.16 -7.02
C ASP A 295 -2.39 -3.70 -7.51
N ALA A 296 -2.62 -3.81 -8.82
CA ALA A 296 -3.86 -3.39 -9.49
C ALA A 296 -4.79 -4.57 -9.84
N ARG A 297 -4.52 -5.80 -9.38
CA ARG A 297 -5.16 -7.04 -9.89
C ARG A 297 -6.68 -7.07 -10.01
N THR A 298 -7.41 -6.29 -9.22
CA THR A 298 -8.88 -6.25 -9.28
C THR A 298 -9.47 -4.84 -9.28
N GLY A 299 -8.64 -3.81 -9.45
CA GLY A 299 -9.07 -2.41 -9.48
C GLY A 299 -8.85 -1.81 -10.86
N ALA A 300 -9.58 -0.75 -11.17
CA ALA A 300 -9.38 0.02 -12.41
C ALA A 300 -8.54 1.27 -12.12
N ILE A 301 -7.52 1.53 -12.94
CA ILE A 301 -6.76 2.78 -12.93
C ILE A 301 -6.94 3.45 -14.30
N ASN A 302 -7.80 4.47 -14.33
CA ASN A 302 -8.15 5.22 -15.53
C ASN A 302 -7.19 6.41 -15.69
N GLY A 303 -5.92 6.12 -15.95
CA GLY A 303 -4.86 7.11 -16.13
C GLY A 303 -3.51 6.43 -16.39
N GLU A 304 -2.50 7.25 -16.67
CA GLU A 304 -1.11 6.76 -16.76
C GLU A 304 -0.58 6.43 -15.36
N ILE A 305 0.20 5.36 -15.27
CA ILE A 305 0.92 4.92 -14.07
C ILE A 305 2.43 5.12 -14.33
N SER A 306 3.07 5.97 -13.53
CA SER A 306 4.52 6.18 -13.52
C SER A 306 5.11 5.62 -12.23
N LEU A 307 6.02 4.67 -12.35
CA LEU A 307 6.81 4.13 -11.21
C LEU A 307 8.11 4.91 -11.00
N GLU A 308 8.48 5.78 -11.96
CA GLU A 308 9.66 6.64 -11.91
C GLU A 308 10.99 5.92 -11.76
N GLY A 309 11.55 5.75 -10.55
CA GLY A 309 12.94 5.39 -10.41
C GLY A 309 13.24 4.46 -9.25
N GLY A 310 13.73 3.26 -9.53
CA GLY A 310 14.19 2.32 -8.51
C GLY A 310 14.10 0.87 -8.97
N LYS A 311 13.43 0.01 -8.21
CA LYS A 311 13.21 -1.39 -8.59
C LYS A 311 11.77 -1.72 -8.30
N ASP A 312 10.94 -1.40 -9.27
CA ASP A 312 9.52 -1.32 -9.04
C ASP A 312 8.84 -2.63 -9.41
N THR A 313 7.70 -2.88 -8.79
CA THR A 313 6.87 -4.03 -9.11
C THR A 313 5.47 -3.57 -9.43
N PHE A 314 5.02 -3.90 -10.64
CA PHE A 314 3.64 -3.73 -11.05
C PHE A 314 2.96 -5.08 -11.27
N ILE A 315 1.83 -5.27 -10.60
CA ILE A 315 0.96 -6.44 -10.76
C ILE A 315 -0.32 -5.99 -11.47
N GLY A 316 -0.41 -6.31 -12.76
CA GLY A 316 -1.48 -5.89 -13.66
C GLY A 316 -2.76 -6.74 -13.60
N ASN A 317 -3.73 -6.33 -14.39
CA ASN A 317 -5.01 -7.00 -14.61
C ASN A 317 -5.45 -6.82 -16.08
N ALA A 318 -6.63 -7.35 -16.47
CA ALA A 318 -7.17 -7.18 -17.84
C ALA A 318 -8.57 -6.52 -17.84
N LEU A 319 -8.89 -5.71 -16.82
CA LEU A 319 -10.17 -5.05 -16.61
C LEU A 319 -10.28 -3.74 -17.39
N VAL A 320 -9.20 -2.95 -17.41
CA VAL A 320 -9.08 -1.71 -18.18
C VAL A 320 -7.71 -1.68 -18.85
N ALA A 321 -7.61 -0.96 -19.97
CA ALA A 321 -6.32 -0.76 -20.63
C ALA A 321 -5.47 0.22 -19.80
N GLU A 322 -4.35 -0.26 -19.27
CA GLU A 322 -3.42 0.54 -18.49
C GLU A 322 -2.20 0.99 -19.32
N ASN A 323 -1.70 2.19 -19.03
CA ASN A 323 -0.44 2.69 -19.56
C ASN A 323 0.55 2.81 -18.41
N VAL A 324 1.52 1.90 -18.35
CA VAL A 324 2.43 1.73 -17.22
C VAL A 324 3.87 1.97 -17.66
N LYS A 325 4.57 2.84 -16.94
CA LYS A 325 5.98 3.16 -17.13
C LYS A 325 6.76 2.72 -15.90
N GLY A 326 7.65 1.75 -16.05
CA GLY A 326 8.59 1.35 -14.98
C GLY A 326 9.62 2.46 -14.71
N GLY A 327 10.05 3.14 -15.77
CA GLY A 327 10.93 4.30 -15.64
C GLY A 327 12.40 3.89 -15.64
N GLY A 328 13.19 4.39 -14.68
CA GLY A 328 14.61 4.10 -14.57
C GLY A 328 14.89 3.12 -13.44
N GLY A 329 15.43 1.95 -13.74
CA GLY A 329 15.46 0.95 -12.69
C GLY A 329 15.79 -0.43 -13.19
N VAL A 330 15.44 -1.41 -12.39
CA VAL A 330 15.27 -2.80 -12.85
C VAL A 330 13.90 -3.24 -12.35
N ASP A 331 12.93 -3.13 -13.24
CA ASP A 331 11.51 -3.17 -12.86
C ASP A 331 10.87 -4.50 -13.25
N LEU A 332 9.81 -4.87 -12.55
CA LEU A 332 9.13 -6.14 -12.68
C LEU A 332 7.66 -5.96 -13.04
N LEU A 333 7.26 -6.62 -14.14
CA LEU A 333 5.87 -6.96 -14.42
C LEU A 333 5.56 -8.36 -13.91
N ASP A 334 4.58 -8.48 -13.04
CA ASP A 334 4.19 -9.74 -12.41
C ASP A 334 2.78 -10.17 -12.80
N PHE A 335 2.69 -11.25 -13.58
CA PHE A 335 1.44 -11.87 -14.02
C PHE A 335 1.19 -13.25 -13.39
N ARG A 336 1.96 -13.65 -12.37
CA ARG A 336 1.92 -15.01 -11.78
C ARG A 336 0.53 -15.48 -11.38
N MET A 337 -0.31 -14.55 -10.91
CA MET A 337 -1.66 -14.84 -10.42
C MET A 337 -2.77 -14.61 -11.46
N GLY A 338 -2.40 -14.29 -12.70
CA GLY A 338 -3.32 -13.95 -13.79
C GLY A 338 -3.63 -15.11 -14.75
N PRO A 339 -4.43 -14.84 -15.80
CA PRO A 339 -4.56 -15.73 -16.96
C PRO A 339 -3.27 -15.73 -17.79
N ALA A 340 -3.29 -16.37 -18.96
CA ALA A 340 -2.18 -16.32 -19.90
C ALA A 340 -1.82 -14.87 -20.26
N VAL A 341 -0.54 -14.55 -20.35
CA VAL A 341 -0.04 -13.25 -20.79
C VAL A 341 0.53 -13.34 -22.20
N ILE A 342 0.12 -12.41 -23.06
CA ILE A 342 0.75 -12.17 -24.36
C ILE A 342 1.26 -10.74 -24.33
N LEU A 343 2.58 -10.56 -24.32
CA LEU A 343 3.23 -9.28 -24.13
C LEU A 343 4.53 -9.15 -24.92
N ALA A 344 4.69 -8.03 -25.63
CA ALA A 344 5.97 -7.59 -26.19
C ALA A 344 6.35 -6.23 -25.59
N LEU A 345 7.44 -6.19 -24.82
CA LEU A 345 7.94 -4.94 -24.24
C LEU A 345 8.53 -3.99 -25.29
N ASP A 346 8.98 -4.53 -26.43
CA ASP A 346 9.44 -3.75 -27.59
C ASP A 346 8.31 -3.32 -28.55
N GLY A 347 7.06 -3.64 -28.23
CA GLY A 347 5.88 -3.30 -29.03
C GLY A 347 5.76 -4.04 -30.36
N LYS A 348 6.53 -5.10 -30.62
CA LYS A 348 6.46 -5.86 -31.88
C LYS A 348 5.14 -6.61 -32.08
N PHE A 349 4.44 -6.94 -31.01
CA PHE A 349 3.06 -7.42 -31.06
C PHE A 349 2.25 -6.79 -29.92
N GLY A 350 0.93 -6.71 -30.12
CA GLY A 350 0.02 -6.11 -29.14
C GLY A 350 -0.14 -6.98 -27.91
N ALA A 351 -0.43 -6.33 -26.79
CA ALA A 351 -0.70 -6.99 -25.53
C ALA A 351 -2.11 -7.63 -25.54
N ASP A 352 -2.21 -8.88 -25.06
CA ASP A 352 -3.43 -9.69 -24.99
C ASP A 352 -3.41 -10.58 -23.73
N GLY A 353 -4.50 -11.29 -23.45
CA GLY A 353 -4.66 -12.10 -22.25
C GLY A 353 -4.67 -11.22 -20.99
N ALA A 354 -3.75 -11.49 -20.06
CA ALA A 354 -3.59 -10.72 -18.83
C ALA A 354 -3.15 -9.27 -19.06
N ALA A 355 -2.70 -8.93 -20.26
CA ALA A 355 -2.19 -7.61 -20.65
C ALA A 355 -3.07 -6.93 -21.72
N LEU A 356 -4.31 -7.39 -21.93
CA LEU A 356 -5.13 -6.99 -23.06
C LEU A 356 -5.39 -5.48 -23.11
N GLY A 357 -4.85 -4.83 -24.15
CA GLY A 357 -5.01 -3.39 -24.38
C GLY A 357 -4.02 -2.52 -23.61
N ASP A 358 -3.20 -3.11 -22.76
CA ASP A 358 -2.20 -2.40 -21.97
C ASP A 358 -1.01 -1.97 -22.82
N SER A 359 -0.29 -0.99 -22.31
CA SER A 359 1.02 -0.56 -22.80
C SER A 359 2.01 -0.49 -21.65
N TYR A 360 3.16 -1.13 -21.84
CA TYR A 360 4.22 -1.22 -20.85
C TYR A 360 5.53 -0.67 -21.45
N SER A 361 6.28 0.11 -20.67
CA SER A 361 7.59 0.61 -21.08
C SER A 361 8.54 0.76 -19.89
N GLY A 362 9.84 0.64 -20.13
CA GLY A 362 10.85 0.69 -19.06
C GLY A 362 10.74 -0.46 -18.07
N PHE A 363 10.49 -1.68 -18.56
CA PHE A 363 10.49 -2.89 -17.74
C PHE A 363 11.56 -3.85 -18.24
N GLU A 364 12.34 -4.41 -17.31
CA GLU A 364 13.40 -5.37 -17.62
C GLU A 364 12.97 -6.80 -17.29
N ASN A 365 12.11 -6.98 -16.29
CA ASN A 365 11.72 -8.31 -15.82
C ASN A 365 10.24 -8.56 -16.04
N VAL A 366 9.92 -9.79 -16.46
CA VAL A 366 8.53 -10.25 -16.60
C VAL A 366 8.41 -11.64 -16.00
N TYR A 367 7.46 -11.79 -15.09
CA TYR A 367 7.00 -13.09 -14.62
C TYR A 367 5.64 -13.40 -15.25
N GLY A 368 5.61 -14.46 -16.06
CA GLY A 368 4.42 -15.06 -16.62
C GLY A 368 3.53 -15.71 -15.57
N SER A 369 2.41 -16.26 -16.03
CA SER A 369 1.40 -16.92 -15.23
C SER A 369 1.93 -18.21 -14.59
N ASN A 370 1.41 -18.59 -13.42
CA ASN A 370 1.87 -19.82 -12.75
C ASN A 370 1.43 -21.13 -13.45
N SER A 371 0.61 -21.09 -14.50
CA SER A 371 -0.02 -22.32 -15.03
C SER A 371 -0.56 -22.27 -16.47
N LYS A 372 -0.33 -21.20 -17.23
CA LYS A 372 -0.88 -21.01 -18.57
C LYS A 372 0.25 -20.82 -19.57
N ALA A 373 -0.04 -21.13 -20.84
CA ALA A 373 0.88 -20.89 -21.92
C ALA A 373 0.97 -19.39 -22.23
N ASP A 374 2.12 -18.81 -21.94
CA ASP A 374 2.42 -17.39 -22.09
C ASP A 374 3.24 -17.13 -23.36
N MET A 375 3.18 -15.90 -23.85
CA MET A 375 4.03 -15.42 -24.95
C MET A 375 4.62 -14.07 -24.55
N ILE A 376 5.91 -14.07 -24.19
CA ILE A 376 6.59 -12.92 -23.62
C ILE A 376 7.82 -12.60 -24.46
N ARG A 377 7.93 -11.34 -24.88
CA ARG A 377 9.10 -10.81 -25.59
C ARG A 377 9.70 -9.61 -24.84
N GLY A 378 11.01 -9.66 -24.65
CA GLY A 378 11.83 -8.61 -24.04
C GLY A 378 12.07 -7.40 -24.96
N THR A 379 13.19 -6.73 -24.74
CA THR A 379 13.56 -5.44 -25.35
C THR A 379 14.97 -5.49 -25.94
N GLY A 380 15.62 -4.34 -26.15
CA GLY A 380 17.06 -4.28 -26.41
C GLY A 380 17.93 -4.21 -25.15
N ALA A 381 17.29 -4.20 -23.97
CA ALA A 381 17.96 -4.18 -22.67
C ALA A 381 18.19 -5.61 -22.16
N LYS A 382 18.92 -5.74 -21.04
CA LYS A 382 19.04 -7.01 -20.36
C LYS A 382 17.71 -7.36 -19.67
N ASN A 383 17.09 -8.44 -20.09
CA ASN A 383 15.80 -8.90 -19.57
C ASN A 383 15.90 -10.17 -18.70
N LEU A 384 15.02 -10.31 -17.72
CA LEU A 384 14.72 -11.57 -17.03
C LEU A 384 13.29 -11.99 -17.37
N LEU A 385 13.15 -13.09 -18.11
CA LEU A 385 11.85 -13.62 -18.51
C LEU A 385 11.63 -14.96 -17.82
N VAL A 386 10.55 -15.07 -17.04
CA VAL A 386 10.19 -16.29 -16.30
C VAL A 386 8.79 -16.72 -16.73
N GLY A 387 8.66 -17.85 -17.43
CA GLY A 387 7.36 -18.42 -17.82
C GLY A 387 6.59 -19.02 -16.64
N ASN A 388 7.32 -19.58 -15.67
CA ASN A 388 6.82 -20.32 -14.51
C ASN A 388 6.21 -21.67 -14.88
N GLY A 389 4.96 -21.71 -15.34
CA GLY A 389 4.30 -22.97 -15.63
C GLY A 389 3.33 -22.84 -16.78
N GLY A 390 3.38 -23.75 -17.73
CA GLY A 390 2.69 -23.55 -19.00
C GLY A 390 3.40 -24.30 -20.11
N ASN A 391 3.14 -23.91 -21.35
CA ASN A 391 4.04 -24.21 -22.46
C ASN A 391 4.32 -22.86 -23.10
N ASP A 392 5.38 -22.23 -22.66
CA ASP A 392 5.60 -20.80 -22.83
C ASP A 392 6.44 -20.51 -24.07
N LYS A 393 6.32 -19.29 -24.59
CA LYS A 393 7.16 -18.75 -25.65
C LYS A 393 7.87 -17.53 -25.11
N LEU A 394 9.16 -17.66 -24.82
CA LEU A 394 9.98 -16.58 -24.30
C LEU A 394 11.02 -16.16 -25.34
N ASP A 395 11.12 -14.85 -25.58
CA ASP A 395 12.04 -14.27 -26.57
C ASP A 395 12.78 -13.08 -25.95
N GLY A 396 14.08 -13.24 -25.69
CA GLY A 396 14.93 -12.23 -25.03
C GLY A 396 15.11 -10.97 -25.86
N ALA A 397 15.09 -11.11 -27.20
CA ALA A 397 15.29 -10.07 -28.20
C ALA A 397 16.75 -9.63 -28.43
N GLU A 398 17.17 -8.44 -28.02
CA GLU A 398 18.61 -8.09 -28.01
C GLU A 398 18.99 -7.79 -26.57
N GLY A 399 20.16 -8.22 -26.10
CA GLY A 399 20.43 -8.02 -24.68
C GLY A 399 21.46 -8.97 -24.13
N LYS A 400 21.29 -9.32 -22.85
CA LYS A 400 22.04 -10.37 -22.18
C LYS A 400 21.05 -11.02 -21.25
N ASP A 401 20.18 -11.80 -21.84
CA ASP A 401 18.90 -12.12 -21.25
C ASP A 401 18.99 -13.40 -20.43
N MET A 402 18.08 -13.53 -19.48
CA MET A 402 17.94 -14.73 -18.68
C MET A 402 16.52 -15.26 -18.86
N LEU A 403 16.41 -16.44 -19.46
CA LEU A 403 15.16 -17.10 -19.76
C LEU A 403 15.01 -18.33 -18.88
N LEU A 404 13.90 -18.37 -18.14
CA LEU A 404 13.45 -19.53 -17.38
C LEU A 404 12.08 -19.91 -17.93
N GLY A 405 12.00 -20.99 -18.72
CA GLY A 405 10.71 -21.53 -19.17
C GLY A 405 9.86 -21.96 -17.97
N GLY A 406 10.43 -22.85 -17.17
CA GLY A 406 9.79 -23.36 -15.96
C GLY A 406 9.21 -24.74 -16.22
N SER A 407 8.09 -25.09 -15.58
CA SER A 407 7.46 -26.39 -15.83
C SER A 407 6.65 -26.34 -17.12
N GLY A 408 6.93 -27.22 -18.06
CA GLY A 408 6.31 -27.10 -19.37
C GLY A 408 7.11 -27.80 -20.45
N VAL A 409 6.64 -27.66 -21.68
CA VAL A 409 7.51 -27.77 -22.86
C VAL A 409 7.53 -26.41 -23.51
N ASP A 410 8.59 -25.66 -23.24
CA ASP A 410 8.69 -24.25 -23.59
C ASP A 410 9.47 -24.05 -24.89
N VAL A 411 9.30 -22.88 -25.50
CA VAL A 411 10.07 -22.42 -26.66
C VAL A 411 10.82 -21.17 -26.26
N LEU A 412 12.14 -21.27 -26.17
CA LEU A 412 13.01 -20.21 -25.70
C LEU A 412 13.90 -19.72 -26.85
N THR A 413 13.96 -18.41 -27.00
CA THR A 413 14.79 -17.71 -27.98
C THR A 413 15.62 -16.68 -27.22
N GLY A 414 16.94 -16.82 -27.19
CA GLY A 414 17.83 -15.86 -26.53
C GLY A 414 17.80 -14.53 -27.27
N GLY A 415 18.01 -14.60 -28.58
CA GLY A 415 18.14 -13.45 -29.46
C GLY A 415 19.61 -13.10 -29.68
N ARG A 416 19.93 -11.81 -29.71
CA ARG A 416 21.32 -11.35 -29.87
C ARG A 416 21.90 -11.01 -28.51
N GLY A 417 23.05 -11.59 -28.20
CA GLY A 417 23.81 -11.27 -27.00
C GLY A 417 24.23 -12.51 -26.24
N ASN A 418 24.84 -12.32 -25.08
CA ASN A 418 25.22 -13.49 -24.28
C ASN A 418 24.05 -13.86 -23.37
N ASP A 419 23.24 -14.82 -23.80
CA ASP A 419 22.01 -15.18 -23.12
C ASP A 419 22.17 -16.41 -22.22
N VAL A 420 21.23 -16.56 -21.30
CA VAL A 420 21.22 -17.62 -20.30
C VAL A 420 19.89 -18.35 -20.33
N PHE A 421 19.93 -19.64 -20.64
CA PHE A 421 18.81 -20.56 -20.49
C PHE A 421 18.97 -21.29 -19.15
N ARG A 422 18.10 -20.98 -18.18
CA ARG A 422 18.24 -21.46 -16.81
C ARG A 422 17.18 -22.50 -16.46
N PHE A 423 17.64 -23.59 -15.84
CA PHE A 423 16.82 -24.68 -15.32
C PHE A 423 17.14 -24.89 -13.84
N ASN A 424 16.15 -24.74 -12.98
CA ASN A 424 16.27 -24.94 -11.54
C ASN A 424 16.04 -26.41 -11.14
N ALA A 425 15.32 -27.21 -11.93
CA ALA A 425 15.05 -28.60 -11.60
C ALA A 425 14.75 -29.48 -12.82
N ARG A 426 14.88 -30.80 -12.66
CA ARG A 426 14.68 -31.79 -13.75
C ARG A 426 13.27 -31.84 -14.33
N ASN A 427 12.27 -31.34 -13.61
CA ASN A 427 10.88 -31.25 -14.07
C ASN A 427 10.63 -30.05 -14.99
N GLU A 428 11.63 -29.18 -15.18
CA GLU A 428 11.63 -28.07 -16.14
C GLU A 428 12.30 -28.47 -17.48
N CYS A 429 12.77 -29.72 -17.60
CA CYS A 429 13.44 -30.21 -18.79
C CYS A 429 12.45 -30.55 -19.93
N GLY A 430 12.90 -30.40 -21.17
CA GLY A 430 12.15 -30.81 -22.36
C GLY A 430 11.95 -29.70 -23.39
N ASP A 431 12.51 -28.52 -23.13
CA ASP A 431 12.28 -27.30 -23.90
C ASP A 431 12.91 -27.32 -25.29
N LYS A 432 12.41 -26.44 -26.14
CA LYS A 432 13.00 -26.12 -27.42
C LYS A 432 13.76 -24.79 -27.34
N ILE A 433 15.05 -24.82 -27.66
CA ILE A 433 15.89 -23.62 -27.76
C ILE A 433 16.11 -23.31 -29.23
N THR A 434 15.73 -22.11 -29.67
CA THR A 434 15.60 -21.84 -31.12
C THR A 434 16.84 -21.23 -31.77
N ASP A 435 17.78 -20.71 -30.99
CA ASP A 435 18.91 -19.92 -31.49
C ASP A 435 20.16 -19.97 -30.59
N PHE A 436 20.44 -21.09 -29.92
CA PHE A 436 21.63 -21.22 -29.07
C PHE A 436 22.93 -20.91 -29.83
N HIS A 437 23.58 -19.80 -29.49
CA HIS A 437 24.80 -19.32 -30.13
C HIS A 437 26.04 -19.57 -29.26
N ASN A 438 27.17 -19.80 -29.92
CA ASN A 438 28.47 -20.01 -29.25
C ASN A 438 29.59 -19.19 -29.93
N VAL A 439 29.24 -18.00 -30.39
CA VAL A 439 30.16 -17.09 -31.08
C VAL A 439 30.53 -15.94 -30.17
N SER A 440 31.75 -15.39 -30.33
CA SER A 440 32.22 -14.31 -29.44
C SER A 440 31.29 -13.09 -29.50
N GLY A 441 30.69 -12.72 -28.36
CA GLY A 441 29.75 -11.61 -28.23
C GLY A 441 28.27 -12.00 -28.36
N ASP A 442 28.02 -13.28 -28.63
CA ASP A 442 26.71 -13.94 -28.74
C ASP A 442 26.91 -15.40 -28.29
N ASN A 443 27.43 -15.55 -27.06
CA ASN A 443 27.87 -16.84 -26.50
C ASN A 443 26.99 -17.22 -25.31
N ASP A 444 25.99 -18.03 -25.62
CA ASP A 444 24.95 -18.42 -24.70
C ASP A 444 25.42 -19.47 -23.70
N LYS A 445 24.67 -19.58 -22.61
CA LYS A 445 24.92 -20.53 -21.55
C LYS A 445 23.67 -21.24 -21.09
N PHE A 446 23.83 -22.49 -20.73
CA PHE A 446 22.91 -23.17 -19.85
C PHE A 446 23.36 -23.03 -18.40
N VAL A 447 22.43 -22.69 -17.53
CA VAL A 447 22.65 -22.59 -16.08
C VAL A 447 21.74 -23.57 -15.37
N PHE A 448 22.33 -24.43 -14.53
CA PHE A 448 21.59 -25.45 -13.78
C PHE A 448 21.77 -25.27 -12.28
N ASP A 449 20.68 -25.40 -11.53
CA ASP A 449 20.76 -25.48 -10.06
C ASP A 449 21.19 -26.89 -9.62
N SER A 450 22.29 -26.97 -8.85
CA SER A 450 22.84 -28.25 -8.40
C SER A 450 21.89 -29.03 -7.49
N ALA A 451 21.09 -28.35 -6.66
CA ALA A 451 20.18 -28.99 -5.73
C ALA A 451 18.97 -29.60 -6.44
N GLY A 452 18.40 -28.91 -7.43
CA GLY A 452 17.26 -29.42 -8.19
C GLY A 452 17.61 -30.52 -9.19
N PHE A 453 18.83 -30.51 -9.73
CA PHE A 453 19.31 -31.59 -10.62
C PHE A 453 19.87 -32.79 -9.87
N GLY A 454 20.62 -32.56 -8.79
CA GLY A 454 21.28 -33.62 -8.03
C GLY A 454 22.42 -34.29 -8.81
N GLY A 455 22.56 -35.60 -8.68
CA GLY A 455 23.59 -36.38 -9.40
C GLY A 455 25.04 -36.11 -8.95
N GLY A 456 25.25 -35.39 -7.85
CA GLY A 456 26.60 -35.01 -7.41
C GLY A 456 27.20 -33.83 -8.18
N LEU A 457 26.37 -33.02 -8.84
CA LEU A 457 26.78 -31.72 -9.36
C LEU A 457 27.27 -30.82 -8.22
N THR A 458 28.30 -30.02 -8.51
CA THR A 458 28.87 -29.04 -7.57
C THR A 458 28.80 -27.66 -8.22
N ALA A 459 28.37 -26.65 -7.46
CA ALA A 459 28.31 -25.26 -7.91
C ALA A 459 29.66 -24.78 -8.48
N GLY A 460 29.60 -24.08 -9.61
CA GLY A 460 30.76 -23.61 -10.37
C GLY A 460 30.79 -24.15 -11.81
N THR A 461 31.97 -24.12 -12.41
CA THR A 461 32.20 -24.67 -13.75
C THR A 461 32.03 -26.19 -13.73
N LEU A 462 31.29 -26.72 -14.71
CA LEU A 462 31.13 -28.17 -14.88
C LEU A 462 32.49 -28.82 -15.15
N ALA A 463 32.79 -29.93 -14.47
CA ALA A 463 34.04 -30.65 -14.70
C ALA A 463 34.02 -31.30 -16.10
N ALA A 464 35.16 -31.26 -16.80
CA ALA A 464 35.24 -31.74 -18.19
C ALA A 464 34.87 -33.22 -18.36
N ASN A 465 35.10 -34.05 -17.34
CA ASN A 465 34.70 -35.46 -17.32
C ASN A 465 33.21 -35.69 -17.01
N GLN A 466 32.42 -34.62 -16.82
CA GLN A 466 30.98 -34.69 -16.62
C GLN A 466 30.19 -34.29 -17.87
N PHE A 467 30.86 -33.95 -18.98
CA PHE A 467 30.24 -33.55 -20.23
C PHE A 467 30.76 -34.40 -21.40
N GLN A 468 29.83 -34.90 -22.23
CA GLN A 468 30.15 -35.69 -23.42
C GLN A 468 29.49 -35.12 -24.67
N THR A 469 30.19 -35.21 -25.81
CA THR A 469 29.60 -34.98 -27.14
C THR A 469 29.54 -36.30 -27.91
N ARG A 470 28.35 -36.71 -28.32
CA ARG A 470 28.10 -38.06 -28.86
C ARG A 470 27.08 -38.06 -29.97
N ALA A 471 27.02 -39.12 -30.77
CA ALA A 471 25.95 -39.31 -31.77
C ALA A 471 24.67 -39.91 -31.15
N ASP A 472 24.75 -40.42 -29.93
CA ASP A 472 23.66 -40.97 -29.13
C ASP A 472 23.45 -40.13 -27.84
N LYS A 473 22.55 -40.59 -26.97
CA LYS A 473 22.21 -39.96 -25.68
C LYS A 473 22.76 -40.72 -24.47
N LEU A 474 23.69 -41.65 -24.67
CA LEU A 474 24.09 -42.62 -23.66
C LEU A 474 25.34 -42.14 -22.91
N ALA A 475 25.24 -42.08 -21.59
CA ALA A 475 26.40 -41.93 -20.73
C ALA A 475 27.33 -43.15 -20.84
N GLN A 476 28.64 -42.94 -20.66
CA GLN A 476 29.69 -43.95 -20.90
C GLN A 476 30.40 -44.39 -19.63
N ASP A 477 30.60 -43.47 -18.68
CA ASP A 477 31.20 -43.74 -17.39
C ASP A 477 30.49 -42.97 -16.28
N ALA A 478 30.63 -43.43 -15.03
CA ALA A 478 29.88 -42.92 -13.88
C ALA A 478 29.93 -41.40 -13.59
N ASN A 479 30.71 -40.61 -14.33
CA ASN A 479 30.79 -39.17 -14.19
C ASN A 479 29.97 -38.39 -15.24
N ASP A 480 29.56 -39.00 -16.34
CA ASP A 480 28.90 -38.29 -17.45
C ASP A 480 27.53 -37.76 -17.02
N ARG A 481 27.42 -36.45 -16.76
CA ARG A 481 26.15 -35.82 -16.34
C ARG A 481 25.40 -35.22 -17.49
N PHE A 482 26.10 -34.58 -18.41
CA PHE A 482 25.50 -33.90 -19.55
C PHE A 482 26.02 -34.52 -20.85
N ILE A 483 25.10 -34.87 -21.75
CA ILE A 483 25.43 -35.48 -23.05
C ILE A 483 24.79 -34.62 -24.13
N PHE A 484 25.62 -33.98 -24.95
CA PHE A 484 25.17 -33.29 -26.15
C PHE A 484 25.18 -34.25 -27.33
N ASN A 485 24.00 -34.55 -27.86
CA ASN A 485 23.83 -35.41 -29.02
C ASN A 485 24.00 -34.59 -30.32
N THR A 486 25.10 -34.83 -31.03
CA THR A 486 25.49 -34.13 -32.26
C THR A 486 24.65 -34.51 -33.48
N THR A 487 23.92 -35.63 -33.45
CA THR A 487 23.08 -36.08 -34.57
C THR A 487 21.81 -35.24 -34.69
N ASN A 488 21.15 -34.97 -33.57
CA ASN A 488 19.89 -34.24 -33.51
C ASN A 488 19.95 -32.96 -32.67
N GLN A 489 21.13 -32.53 -32.24
CA GLN A 489 21.38 -31.30 -31.48
C GLN A 489 20.55 -31.20 -30.18
N THR A 490 20.41 -32.31 -29.46
CA THR A 490 19.71 -32.34 -28.16
C THR A 490 20.69 -32.45 -26.98
N LEU A 491 20.43 -31.74 -25.88
CA LEU A 491 21.16 -31.87 -24.62
C LEU A 491 20.40 -32.81 -23.69
N TRP A 492 21.11 -33.77 -23.07
CA TRP A 492 20.56 -34.75 -22.14
C TRP A 492 21.26 -34.69 -20.79
N PHE A 493 20.53 -34.98 -19.72
CA PHE A 493 21.04 -35.12 -18.36
C PHE A 493 20.89 -36.56 -17.87
N ASP A 494 21.99 -37.15 -17.39
CA ASP A 494 22.01 -38.45 -16.72
C ASP A 494 22.43 -38.27 -15.25
N ALA A 495 21.52 -38.60 -14.34
CA ALA A 495 21.71 -38.38 -12.91
C ALA A 495 22.68 -39.36 -12.25
N ASP A 496 22.73 -40.62 -12.72
CA ASP A 496 23.71 -41.60 -12.22
C ASP A 496 25.00 -41.58 -13.05
N GLY A 497 24.88 -41.05 -14.27
CA GLY A 497 25.89 -40.89 -15.28
C GLY A 497 26.52 -42.16 -15.79
N ASN A 498 26.11 -43.35 -15.37
CA ASN A 498 26.66 -44.59 -15.93
C ASN A 498 25.76 -45.21 -17.01
N GLY A 499 24.63 -44.56 -17.34
CA GLY A 499 23.70 -45.00 -18.36
C GLY A 499 22.79 -46.15 -17.92
N ALA A 500 22.85 -46.60 -16.67
CA ALA A 500 21.88 -47.55 -16.12
C ALA A 500 20.51 -46.90 -15.91
N GLY A 501 20.51 -45.63 -15.47
CA GLY A 501 19.36 -44.76 -15.41
C GLY A 501 18.98 -44.19 -16.78
N ALA A 502 17.70 -43.87 -16.96
CA ALA A 502 17.26 -43.19 -18.16
C ALA A 502 17.67 -41.71 -18.11
N ALA A 503 18.46 -41.27 -19.10
CA ALA A 503 18.74 -39.85 -19.30
C ALA A 503 17.45 -39.08 -19.67
N ILE A 504 17.36 -37.83 -19.20
CA ILE A 504 16.27 -36.89 -19.45
C ILE A 504 16.72 -35.89 -20.51
N MET A 505 15.90 -35.62 -21.52
CA MET A 505 16.20 -34.57 -22.49
C MET A 505 16.02 -33.22 -21.81
N VAL A 506 17.08 -32.44 -21.72
CA VAL A 506 17.07 -31.08 -21.16
C VAL A 506 16.50 -30.11 -22.19
N ALA A 507 17.06 -30.13 -23.40
CA ALA A 507 16.73 -29.17 -24.44
C ALA A 507 16.90 -29.76 -25.85
N ASP A 508 15.99 -29.40 -26.75
CA ASP A 508 16.07 -29.59 -28.20
C ASP A 508 16.51 -28.29 -28.86
N MET A 509 17.74 -28.23 -29.37
CA MET A 509 18.31 -27.02 -29.97
C MET A 509 18.13 -26.98 -31.48
N GLN A 510 18.30 -25.80 -32.06
CA GLN A 510 18.23 -25.59 -33.50
C GLN A 510 19.29 -26.40 -34.27
N ALA A 511 18.97 -26.69 -35.53
CA ALA A 511 19.85 -27.43 -36.42
C ALA A 511 21.21 -26.73 -36.57
N GLY A 512 22.29 -27.48 -36.38
CA GLY A 512 23.66 -26.95 -36.45
C GLY A 512 24.17 -26.30 -35.17
N ALA A 513 23.40 -26.28 -34.08
CA ALA A 513 23.89 -25.88 -32.76
C ALA A 513 25.14 -26.68 -32.38
N THR A 514 26.08 -26.02 -31.72
CA THR A 514 27.29 -26.65 -31.17
C THR A 514 27.47 -26.22 -29.73
N MET A 515 27.95 -27.13 -28.90
CA MET A 515 28.07 -26.93 -27.46
C MET A 515 29.34 -27.60 -26.92
N SER A 516 29.88 -27.00 -25.88
CA SER A 516 31.01 -27.49 -25.10
C SER A 516 30.75 -27.36 -23.61
N VAL A 517 31.63 -27.95 -22.80
CA VAL A 517 31.53 -27.87 -21.33
C VAL A 517 31.59 -26.42 -20.80
N SER A 518 32.22 -25.48 -21.51
CA SER A 518 32.27 -24.07 -21.05
C SER A 518 30.94 -23.34 -21.12
N ASP A 519 29.99 -23.91 -21.85
CA ASP A 519 28.66 -23.34 -22.07
C ASP A 519 27.68 -23.78 -20.96
N ILE A 520 28.13 -24.61 -20.02
CA ILE A 520 27.35 -25.08 -18.87
C ILE A 520 27.94 -24.51 -17.58
N LEU A 521 27.09 -23.89 -16.78
CA LEU A 521 27.39 -23.40 -15.44
C LEU A 521 26.44 -24.05 -14.42
N ILE A 522 26.97 -24.43 -13.26
CA ILE A 522 26.20 -24.97 -12.15
C ILE A 522 26.14 -23.92 -11.02
N LEU A 523 24.97 -23.73 -10.42
CA LEU A 523 24.75 -22.86 -9.25
C LEU A 523 24.56 -23.63 -7.94
#